data_AF-A0A7X6YAK8-F1
#
_entry.id   AF-A0A7X6YAK8-F1
#
_cell.length_a   1.000
_cell.length_b   1.000
_cell.length_c   1.000
_cell.angle_alpha   90.00
_cell.angle_beta   90.00
_cell.angle_gamma   90.00
#
_symmetry.space_group_name_H-M   'P 1'
#
loop_
_entity.id
_entity.type
_entity.pdbx_description
1 polymer ?
#
loop_
_entity_poly.entity_id
_entity_poly.type
_entity_poly.pdbx_seq_one_letter_code
_entity_poly.pdbx_strand_id
1 'polypeptide(L)'
;AEPKALVRYIRESYVGTVDQYARVTFDRNLQYQVTDSWTDFGRSGLWRGMDSAEAQGFGLPYSGVVMEVKSLSYTPVWVMDLVERFELHKSGNCKYSTAIWREGVFTGYPGTNAETEEALVNL
;
A
#
# COMPACT_ATOMS: atom_id res chain seq x y z
N ALA A 1 -12.27 11.44 18.20
CA ALA A 1 -11.61 10.78 17.05
C ALA A 1 -12.20 11.39 15.78
N GLU A 2 -11.40 11.64 14.76
CA GLU A 2 -11.80 12.19 13.46
C GLU A 2 -11.11 11.38 12.34
N PRO A 3 -11.67 11.32 11.12
CA PRO A 3 -11.03 10.63 10.01
C PRO A 3 -9.79 11.44 9.60
N LYS A 4 -8.79 10.75 9.04
CA LYS A 4 -7.53 11.37 8.61
C LYS A 4 -7.22 11.11 7.14
N ALA A 5 -7.62 9.95 6.63
CA ALA A 5 -7.43 9.59 5.25
C ALA A 5 -8.50 8.60 4.80
N LEU A 6 -8.87 8.72 3.52
CA LEU A 6 -9.56 7.70 2.76
C LEU A 6 -8.53 6.95 1.92
N VAL A 7 -8.75 5.65 1.76
CA VAL A 7 -7.96 4.79 0.90
C VAL A 7 -8.90 4.08 -0.06
N ARG A 8 -8.55 4.06 -1.35
CA ARG A 8 -9.27 3.30 -2.37
C ARG A 8 -8.32 2.53 -3.26
N TYR A 9 -8.82 1.47 -3.87
CA TYR A 9 -8.09 0.59 -4.76
C TYR A 9 -9.08 -0.26 -5.57
N ILE A 10 -8.61 -0.84 -6.66
CA ILE A 10 -9.33 -1.86 -7.41
C ILE A 10 -8.84 -3.22 -6.89
N ARG A 11 -9.78 -4.04 -6.40
CA ARG A 11 -9.48 -5.38 -5.91
C ARG A 11 -10.01 -6.45 -6.85
N GLU A 12 -9.12 -7.34 -7.25
CA GLU A 12 -9.45 -8.59 -7.93
C GLU A 12 -9.25 -9.74 -6.93
N SER A 13 -10.27 -10.59 -6.76
CA SER A 13 -10.26 -11.66 -5.74
C SER A 13 -10.48 -13.02 -6.36
N TYR A 14 -9.62 -13.97 -5.98
CA TYR A 14 -9.66 -15.36 -6.39
C TYR A 14 -9.82 -16.25 -5.16
N VAL A 15 -10.84 -17.10 -5.19
CA VAL A 15 -11.13 -18.08 -4.14
C VAL A 15 -11.18 -19.45 -4.80
N GLY A 16 -10.53 -20.44 -4.19
CA GLY A 16 -10.63 -21.83 -4.64
C GLY A 16 -12.08 -22.31 -4.61
N THR A 17 -12.58 -22.82 -5.73
CA THR A 17 -13.96 -23.34 -5.84
C THR A 17 -14.09 -24.76 -5.31
N VAL A 18 -13.01 -25.54 -5.37
CA VAL A 18 -12.97 -26.94 -4.95
C VAL A 18 -12.48 -27.07 -3.51
N ASP A 19 -11.49 -26.27 -3.13
CA ASP A 19 -10.80 -26.43 -1.86
C ASP A 19 -10.39 -25.04 -1.33
N GLN A 20 -10.91 -24.69 -0.14
CA GLN A 20 -10.84 -23.32 0.42
C GLN A 20 -9.52 -23.04 1.16
N TYR A 21 -8.48 -23.82 0.86
CA TYR A 21 -7.21 -23.77 1.58
C TYR A 21 -6.44 -22.44 1.36
N ALA A 22 -6.76 -21.68 0.31
CA ALA A 22 -6.18 -20.37 0.05
C ALA A 22 -7.10 -19.41 -0.71
N ARG A 23 -6.94 -18.11 -0.41
CA ARG A 23 -7.53 -16.98 -1.12
C ARG A 23 -6.42 -16.04 -1.57
N VAL A 24 -6.49 -15.58 -2.81
CA VAL A 24 -5.55 -14.61 -3.37
C VAL A 24 -6.32 -13.37 -3.78
N THR A 25 -5.77 -12.21 -3.44
CA THR A 25 -6.30 -10.92 -3.92
C THR A 25 -5.18 -10.08 -4.52
N PHE A 26 -5.52 -9.35 -5.58
CA PHE A 26 -4.65 -8.35 -6.19
C PHE A 26 -5.28 -6.98 -5.98
N ASP A 27 -4.55 -6.10 -5.30
CA ASP A 27 -4.94 -4.70 -5.15
C ASP A 27 -4.11 -3.85 -6.11
N ARG A 28 -4.80 -3.07 -6.95
CA ARG A 28 -4.21 -2.20 -7.99
C ARG A 28 -4.76 -0.79 -7.88
N ASN A 29 -4.08 0.19 -8.48
CA ASN A 29 -4.49 1.59 -8.50
C ASN A 29 -4.74 2.11 -7.08
N LEU A 30 -3.77 1.89 -6.18
CA LEU A 30 -3.86 2.29 -4.79
C LEU A 30 -3.78 3.80 -4.71
N GLN A 31 -4.80 4.39 -4.12
CA GLN A 31 -4.93 5.83 -4.00
C GLN A 31 -5.38 6.21 -2.60
N TYR A 32 -5.04 7.42 -2.20
CA TYR A 32 -5.46 7.99 -0.94
C TYR A 32 -5.94 9.43 -1.13
N GLN A 33 -6.70 9.90 -0.15
CA GLN A 33 -7.13 11.29 -0.04
C GLN A 33 -7.16 11.66 1.45
N VAL A 34 -6.55 12.78 1.82
CA VAL A 34 -6.69 13.33 3.17
C VAL A 34 -8.09 13.88 3.37
N THR A 35 -8.68 13.63 4.53
CA THR A 35 -9.98 14.19 4.89
C THR A 35 -10.15 14.21 6.41
N ASP A 36 -10.85 15.22 6.89
CA ASP A 36 -11.43 15.34 8.24
C ASP A 36 -12.95 15.12 8.23
N SER A 37 -13.55 14.91 7.05
CA SER A 37 -14.99 14.77 6.86
C SER A 37 -15.45 13.32 6.99
N TRP A 38 -16.48 13.12 7.81
CA TRP A 38 -17.17 11.84 7.96
C TRP A 38 -18.15 11.51 6.82
N THR A 39 -18.56 12.51 6.03
CA THR A 39 -19.71 12.40 5.11
C THR A 39 -19.39 12.73 3.67
N ASP A 40 -18.24 13.34 3.38
CA ASP A 40 -17.84 13.69 2.03
C ASP A 40 -17.52 12.44 1.18
N PHE A 41 -16.95 11.40 1.81
CA PHE A 41 -16.51 10.16 1.17
C PHE A 41 -15.63 10.37 -0.08
N GLY A 42 -14.84 11.45 -0.10
CA GLY A 42 -13.86 11.70 -1.14
C GLY A 42 -14.40 12.39 -2.38
N ARG A 43 -15.51 13.13 -2.25
CA ARG A 43 -16.13 13.92 -3.31
C ARG A 43 -15.45 15.28 -3.48
N SER A 44 -14.93 15.87 -2.42
CA SER A 44 -14.39 17.25 -2.44
C SER A 44 -12.86 17.33 -2.43
N GLY A 45 -12.15 16.22 -2.26
CA GLY A 45 -10.68 16.23 -2.24
C GLY A 45 -10.02 15.56 -3.44
N LEU A 46 -8.70 15.63 -3.46
CA LEU A 46 -7.88 15.11 -4.54
C LEU A 46 -7.35 13.72 -4.19
N TRP A 47 -7.64 12.75 -5.05
CA TRP A 47 -7.08 11.41 -4.95
C TRP A 47 -5.65 11.37 -5.50
N ARG A 48 -4.71 10.91 -4.68
CA ARG A 48 -3.28 10.79 -5.02
C ARG A 48 -2.89 9.31 -5.07
N GLY A 49 -2.03 8.95 -6.03
CA GLY A 49 -1.48 7.60 -6.13
C GLY A 49 -0.50 7.28 -5.00
N MET A 50 -0.52 6.04 -4.53
CA MET A 50 0.44 5.52 -3.54
C MET A 50 1.02 4.16 -3.93
N ASP A 51 0.90 3.80 -5.19
CA ASP A 51 1.44 2.59 -5.82
C ASP A 51 2.60 2.87 -6.76
N SER A 52 3.14 4.09 -6.77
CA SER A 52 4.37 4.38 -7.51
C SER A 52 5.55 3.53 -6.98
N ALA A 53 6.64 3.42 -7.75
CA ALA A 53 7.78 2.65 -7.28
C ALA A 53 8.48 3.23 -6.06
N GLU A 54 8.47 4.55 -5.89
CA GLU A 54 8.91 5.20 -4.66
C GLU A 54 7.89 4.99 -3.52
N ALA A 55 6.62 4.72 -3.87
CA ALA A 55 5.53 4.11 -3.08
C ALA A 55 5.97 2.92 -2.28
N GLN A 56 6.42 1.98 -3.07
CA GLN A 56 6.52 0.59 -2.68
C GLN A 56 7.97 0.24 -2.35
N GLY A 57 8.94 1.13 -2.65
CA GLY A 57 10.36 0.93 -2.38
C GLY A 57 11.06 -0.03 -3.35
N PHE A 58 10.50 -0.24 -4.55
CA PHE A 58 10.97 -1.29 -5.47
C PHE A 58 11.62 -0.77 -6.76
N GLY A 59 11.74 0.56 -6.96
CA GLY A 59 12.48 1.12 -8.11
C GLY A 59 11.97 0.70 -9.50
N LEU A 60 10.74 0.16 -9.59
CA LEU A 60 10.13 -0.30 -10.85
C LEU A 60 9.65 0.91 -11.69
N PRO A 61 9.71 0.85 -13.03
CA PRO A 61 9.22 1.95 -13.86
C PRO A 61 7.69 2.03 -13.96
N TYR A 62 6.96 1.22 -13.18
CA TYR A 62 5.50 1.08 -13.25
C TYR A 62 4.87 0.94 -11.86
N SER A 63 3.54 1.10 -11.82
CA SER A 63 2.73 0.97 -10.60
C SER A 63 2.84 -0.43 -10.00
N GLY A 64 3.11 -0.50 -8.70
CA GLY A 64 3.12 -1.75 -7.95
C GLY A 64 1.73 -2.37 -7.83
N VAL A 65 1.70 -3.70 -7.79
CA VAL A 65 0.50 -4.50 -7.49
C VAL A 65 0.73 -5.23 -6.18
N VAL A 66 -0.21 -5.12 -5.25
CA VAL A 66 -0.12 -5.83 -3.97
C VAL A 66 -0.87 -7.15 -4.09
N MET A 67 -0.12 -8.25 -4.12
CA MET A 67 -0.67 -9.59 -4.00
C MET A 67 -0.76 -9.98 -2.52
N GLU A 68 -1.96 -10.25 -2.04
CA GLU A 68 -2.20 -10.79 -0.70
C GLU A 68 -2.67 -12.23 -0.81
N VAL A 69 -1.99 -13.13 -0.08
CA VAL A 69 -2.37 -14.54 0.03
C VAL A 69 -2.81 -14.81 1.46
N LYS A 70 -4.02 -15.33 1.63
CA LYS A 70 -4.51 -15.87 2.90
C LYS A 70 -4.68 -17.36 2.77
N SER A 71 -3.92 -18.12 3.54
CA SER A 71 -4.04 -19.58 3.65
C SER A 71 -4.42 -19.97 5.07
N LEU A 72 -5.02 -21.15 5.24
CA LEU A 72 -5.43 -21.66 6.56
C LEU A 72 -4.22 -22.09 7.40
N SER A 73 -3.65 -23.25 7.08
CA SER A 73 -2.64 -23.90 7.93
C SER A 73 -1.23 -23.79 7.36
N TYR A 74 -1.08 -23.93 6.04
CA TYR A 74 0.20 -23.90 5.34
C TYR A 74 0.08 -23.12 4.04
N THR A 75 1.17 -22.48 3.63
CA THR A 75 1.25 -21.85 2.32
C THR A 75 1.24 -22.95 1.24
N PRO A 76 0.35 -22.87 0.25
CA PRO A 76 0.29 -23.86 -0.84
C PRO A 76 1.57 -23.86 -1.68
N VAL A 77 1.98 -25.03 -2.16
CA VAL A 77 3.18 -25.17 -3.01
C VAL A 77 3.11 -24.28 -4.25
N TRP A 78 1.96 -24.22 -4.93
CA TRP A 78 1.82 -23.36 -6.11
C TRP A 78 1.97 -21.87 -5.79
N VAL A 79 1.70 -21.42 -4.55
CA VAL A 79 1.97 -20.02 -4.17
C VAL A 79 3.48 -19.79 -4.08
N MET A 80 4.24 -20.76 -3.58
CA MET A 80 5.70 -20.70 -3.58
C MET A 80 6.23 -20.65 -5.01
N ASP A 81 5.69 -21.48 -5.91
CA ASP A 81 6.03 -21.45 -7.33
C ASP A 81 5.73 -20.09 -7.97
N LEU A 82 4.62 -19.43 -7.61
CA LEU A 82 4.31 -18.08 -8.09
C LEU A 82 5.32 -17.05 -7.60
N VAL A 83 5.69 -17.12 -6.32
CA VAL A 83 6.67 -16.19 -5.72
C VAL A 83 8.01 -16.30 -6.43
N GLU A 84 8.47 -17.53 -6.69
CA GLU A 84 9.74 -17.77 -7.39
C GLU A 84 9.69 -17.37 -8.86
N ARG A 85 8.66 -17.81 -9.60
CA ARG A 85 8.57 -17.59 -11.05
C ARG A 85 8.37 -16.14 -11.45
N PHE A 86 7.66 -15.36 -10.64
CA PHE A 86 7.38 -13.95 -10.89
C PHE A 86 8.25 -13.02 -10.05
N GLU A 87 9.26 -13.57 -9.35
CA GLU A 87 10.18 -12.83 -8.50
C GLU A 87 9.42 -11.89 -7.54
N LEU A 88 8.37 -12.41 -6.90
CA LEU A 88 7.52 -11.60 -6.03
C LEU A 88 8.25 -11.27 -4.73
N HIS A 89 8.29 -9.99 -4.40
CA HIS A 89 8.93 -9.54 -3.17
C HIS A 89 7.93 -9.56 -2.01
N LYS A 90 8.26 -10.31 -0.96
CA LYS A 90 7.48 -10.31 0.28
C LYS A 90 7.75 -9.03 1.07
N SER A 91 6.72 -8.23 1.30
CA SER A 91 6.80 -7.02 2.13
C SER A 91 5.56 -6.85 3.01
N GLY A 92 5.71 -6.09 4.09
CA GLY A 92 4.56 -5.61 4.86
C GLY A 92 3.90 -4.46 4.10
N ASN A 93 2.59 -4.55 3.84
CA ASN A 93 1.85 -3.51 3.13
C ASN A 93 0.68 -2.99 4.00
N CYS A 94 0.94 -1.91 4.75
CA CYS A 94 -0.11 -1.20 5.47
C CYS A 94 -0.59 0.01 4.66
N LYS A 95 -1.70 -0.17 3.95
CA LYS A 95 -2.27 0.86 3.07
C LYS A 95 -2.46 2.22 3.74
N TYR A 96 -2.93 2.24 4.99
CA TYR A 96 -3.13 3.48 5.75
C TYR A 96 -1.80 4.16 6.11
N SER A 97 -0.84 3.41 6.64
CA SER A 97 0.48 3.96 6.98
C SER A 97 1.20 4.49 5.76
N THR A 98 1.11 3.78 4.61
CA THR A 98 1.65 4.26 3.33
C THR A 98 0.97 5.56 2.90
N ALA A 99 -0.36 5.69 3.04
CA ALA A 99 -1.07 6.92 2.71
C ALA A 99 -0.61 8.11 3.58
N ILE A 100 -0.50 7.93 4.90
CA ILE A 100 -0.06 8.99 5.80
C ILE A 100 1.40 9.38 5.53
N TRP A 101 2.28 8.39 5.34
CA TRP A 101 3.68 8.65 4.98
C TRP A 101 3.78 9.41 3.64
N ARG A 102 2.96 9.03 2.66
CA ARG A 102 2.93 9.70 1.37
C ARG A 102 2.42 11.12 1.41
N GLU A 103 1.38 11.38 2.19
CA GLU A 103 0.95 12.76 2.41
C GLU A 103 2.07 13.56 3.09
N GLY A 104 2.77 12.95 4.05
CA GLY A 104 3.97 13.53 4.64
C GLY A 104 4.97 13.98 3.57
N VAL A 105 5.45 13.05 2.75
CA VAL A 105 6.39 13.37 1.66
C VAL A 105 5.84 14.45 0.71
N PHE A 106 4.55 14.38 0.34
CA PHE A 106 3.94 15.33 -0.59
C PHE A 106 3.83 16.75 -0.02
N THR A 107 3.48 16.86 1.26
CA THR A 107 3.36 18.14 1.99
C THR A 107 4.69 18.67 2.50
N GLY A 108 5.77 17.88 2.38
CA GLY A 108 7.05 18.15 3.03
C GLY A 108 7.03 17.90 4.54
N TYR A 109 6.10 17.08 5.04
CA TYR A 109 5.95 16.69 6.45
C TYR A 109 6.63 15.34 6.82
N PRO A 110 7.28 15.18 8.00
CA PRO A 110 7.51 16.21 9.00
C PRO A 110 8.29 17.31 8.33
N GLY A 111 7.81 18.56 8.47
CA GLY A 111 8.64 19.71 8.14
C GLY A 111 9.93 19.38 8.83
N THR A 112 11.03 19.35 8.10
CA THR A 112 12.32 19.14 8.70
C THR A 112 12.39 20.14 9.83
N ASN A 113 12.13 19.67 11.06
CA ASN A 113 12.41 20.48 12.22
C ASN A 113 13.90 20.72 12.05
N ALA A 114 14.37 21.95 12.21
CA ALA A 114 15.79 22.27 12.01
C ALA A 114 16.69 21.26 12.74
N GLU A 115 16.23 20.73 13.88
CA GLU A 115 16.82 19.64 14.67
C GLU A 115 17.00 18.30 13.93
N THR A 116 16.07 17.92 13.04
CA THR A 116 16.13 16.66 12.25
C THR A 116 17.04 16.79 11.05
N GLU A 117 17.13 17.99 10.44
CA GLU A 117 18.09 18.30 9.38
C GLU A 117 19.53 18.33 9.94
N GLU A 118 19.75 18.96 11.10
CA GLU A 118 21.05 19.02 11.77
C GLU A 118 21.59 17.63 12.15
N ALA A 119 20.70 16.70 12.52
CA ALA A 119 21.08 15.32 12.84
C ALA A 119 21.51 14.49 11.62
N LEU A 120 21.00 14.81 10.43
CA LEU A 120 21.32 14.11 9.18
C LEU A 120 22.59 14.65 8.51
N VAL A 121 22.92 15.93 8.71
CA VAL A 121 24.14 16.56 8.16
C VAL A 121 25.41 16.16 8.94
N ASN A 122 25.27 15.67 10.17
CA ASN A 122 26.38 15.25 11.04
C ASN A 122 26.66 13.73 11.01
N LEU A 123 26.12 13.00 10.03
CA LEU A 123 26.43 11.59 9.71
C LEU A 123 27.28 11.51 8.45
#